data_AF-A0A1X1CMF9-F1
#
_entry.id   AF-A0A1X1CMF9-F1
#
_cell.length_a   1.000
_cell.length_b   1.000
_cell.length_c   1.000
_cell.angle_alpha   90.00
_cell.angle_beta   90.00
_cell.angle_gamma   90.00
#
_symmetry.space_group_name_H-M   'P 1'
#
loop_
_entity.id
_entity.type
_entity.pdbx_description
1 polymer ?
#
loop_
_entity_poly.entity_id
_entity_poly.type
_entity_poly.pdbx_seq_one_letter_code
_entity_poly.pdbx_strand_id
1 'polypeptide(L)'
;MLARIAVLIGLLMLLSGCMSSSRQVPANWQLTLNSAPGANDGAPIKVRVLVLRSDANSQSADFYSLQNNASTVLGGDVLDTQQRFLTTQQPQQVINGNPSLDAHYLGVIAEYANINGKTWRVIVPLPSPTETNFYKFWQFSPDALHGRVTATSAGLHLTANDD
;
A
#
# COMPACT_ATOMS: atom_id res chain seq x y z
N MET A 1 -64.62 1.86 -5.74
CA MET A 1 -63.59 1.29 -4.83
C MET A 1 -62.41 0.71 -5.59
N LEU A 2 -62.63 -0.15 -6.59
CA LEU A 2 -61.59 -0.80 -7.41
C LEU A 2 -60.63 0.17 -8.15
N ALA A 3 -61.14 1.27 -8.71
CA ALA A 3 -60.30 2.25 -9.43
C ALA A 3 -59.29 2.99 -8.53
N ARG A 4 -59.61 3.20 -7.24
CA ARG A 4 -58.70 3.82 -6.27
C ARG A 4 -57.58 2.87 -5.86
N ILE A 5 -57.88 1.57 -5.79
CA ILE A 5 -56.91 0.51 -5.49
C ILE A 5 -55.92 0.35 -6.66
N ALA A 6 -56.39 0.41 -7.90
CA ALA A 6 -55.53 0.33 -9.09
C ALA A 6 -54.53 1.50 -9.18
N VAL A 7 -54.95 2.73 -8.83
CA VAL A 7 -54.08 3.91 -8.81
C VAL A 7 -53.02 3.82 -7.69
N LEU A 8 -53.39 3.29 -6.52
CA LEU A 8 -52.48 3.06 -5.41
C LEU A 8 -51.42 1.98 -5.73
N ILE A 9 -51.79 0.92 -6.44
CA ILE A 9 -50.85 -0.14 -6.87
C ILE A 9 -49.90 0.37 -7.96
N GLY A 10 -50.41 1.17 -8.91
CA GLY A 10 -49.58 1.79 -9.95
C GLY A 10 -48.55 2.78 -9.38
N LEU A 11 -48.91 3.52 -8.32
CA LEU A 11 -47.99 4.45 -7.64
C LEU A 11 -46.90 3.72 -6.84
N LEU A 12 -47.18 2.53 -6.30
CA LEU A 12 -46.20 1.73 -5.55
C LEU A 12 -45.13 1.08 -6.46
N MET A 13 -45.46 0.77 -7.72
CA MET A 13 -44.50 0.21 -8.69
C MET A 13 -43.51 1.24 -9.25
N LEU A 14 -43.76 2.53 -9.06
CA LEU A 14 -42.86 3.61 -9.47
C LEU A 14 -41.72 3.88 -8.45
N LEU A 15 -41.74 3.23 -7.27
CA LEU A 15 -40.68 3.36 -6.25
C LEU A 15 -39.60 2.27 -6.32
N SER A 16 -39.71 1.29 -7.22
CA SER A 16 -38.66 0.29 -7.47
C SER A 16 -37.54 0.85 -8.34
N GLY A 17 -36.84 1.87 -7.84
CA GLY A 17 -35.55 2.30 -8.36
C GLY A 17 -34.50 1.26 -8.00
N CYS A 18 -33.79 0.72 -9.01
CA CYS A 18 -32.62 -0.13 -8.81
C CYS A 18 -31.48 0.71 -8.23
N MET A 19 -31.40 0.85 -6.90
CA MET A 19 -30.11 1.12 -6.29
C MET A 19 -29.35 -0.20 -6.36
N SER A 20 -28.32 -0.27 -7.18
CA SER A 20 -27.30 -1.32 -7.13
C SER A 20 -25.96 -0.65 -7.39
N SER A 21 -25.42 0.03 -6.39
CA SER A 21 -24.10 0.68 -6.49
C SER A 21 -23.09 -0.16 -5.71
N SER A 22 -22.38 -1.05 -6.40
CA SER A 22 -21.13 -1.61 -5.88
C SER A 22 -20.07 -0.51 -5.86
N ARG A 23 -19.22 -0.51 -4.83
CA ARG A 23 -18.06 0.39 -4.74
C ARG A 23 -16.81 -0.41 -4.45
N GLN A 24 -15.74 -0.11 -5.18
CA GLN A 24 -14.42 -0.65 -4.92
C GLN A 24 -13.77 0.17 -3.80
N VAL A 25 -13.21 -0.51 -2.81
CA VAL A 25 -12.46 0.09 -1.70
C VAL A 25 -11.04 -0.48 -1.72
N PRO A 26 -10.00 0.38 -1.80
CA PRO A 26 -8.63 -0.10 -1.78
C PRO A 26 -8.25 -0.65 -0.40
N ALA A 27 -7.37 -1.65 -0.38
CA ALA A 27 -6.81 -2.18 0.86
C ALA A 27 -5.87 -1.15 1.50
N ASN A 28 -6.06 -0.88 2.79
CA ASN A 28 -5.10 -0.09 3.56
C ASN A 28 -3.80 -0.89 3.74
N TRP A 29 -2.72 -0.21 4.11
CA TRP A 29 -1.46 -0.90 4.40
C TRP A 29 -0.76 -0.29 5.62
N GLN A 30 0.02 -1.14 6.29
CA GLN A 30 0.89 -0.80 7.39
C GLN A 30 2.17 -1.63 7.31
N LEU A 31 3.31 -0.93 7.24
CA LEU A 31 4.63 -1.53 7.30
C LEU A 31 5.32 -1.18 8.60
N THR A 32 5.79 -2.20 9.30
CA THR A 32 6.76 -2.05 10.38
C THR A 32 8.16 -2.11 9.77
N LEU A 33 8.87 -0.99 9.80
CA LEU A 33 10.25 -0.88 9.38
C LEU A 33 11.15 -1.12 10.60
N ASN A 34 12.10 -2.04 10.47
CA ASN A 34 13.04 -2.38 11.53
C ASN A 34 14.48 -2.31 11.03
N SER A 35 15.41 -1.96 11.91
CA SER A 35 16.84 -1.99 11.67
C SER A 35 17.48 -2.96 12.65
N ALA A 36 18.09 -4.02 12.14
CA ALA A 36 18.82 -4.97 12.96
C ALA A 36 20.07 -4.31 13.57
N PRO A 37 20.56 -4.80 14.73
CA PRO A 37 21.83 -4.34 15.29
C PRO A 37 22.97 -4.46 14.27
N GLY A 38 23.77 -3.41 14.14
CA GLY A 38 24.88 -3.38 13.18
C GLY A 38 24.47 -3.28 11.71
N ALA A 39 23.18 -3.11 11.39
CA ALA A 39 22.78 -2.73 10.04
C ALA A 39 23.44 -1.41 9.63
N ASN A 40 23.82 -1.31 8.36
CA ASN A 40 24.51 -0.13 7.82
C ASN A 40 25.73 0.33 8.67
N ASP A 41 26.48 -0.63 9.22
CA ASP A 41 27.65 -0.41 10.10
C ASP A 41 27.32 0.45 11.34
N GLY A 42 26.07 0.40 11.81
CA GLY A 42 25.59 1.18 12.95
C GLY A 42 25.21 2.63 12.60
N ALA A 43 25.41 3.06 11.35
CA ALA A 43 24.97 4.37 10.89
C ALA A 43 23.45 4.39 10.64
N PRO A 44 22.79 5.56 10.78
CA PRO A 44 21.39 5.73 10.41
C PRO A 44 21.11 5.25 8.98
N ILE A 45 19.99 4.57 8.78
CA ILE A 45 19.54 4.13 7.45
C ILE A 45 18.24 4.84 7.09
N LYS A 46 18.21 5.45 5.90
CA LYS A 46 16.98 6.03 5.35
C LYS A 46 16.22 4.95 4.60
N VAL A 47 14.97 4.75 4.98
CA VAL A 47 14.06 3.84 4.29
C VAL A 47 12.94 4.65 3.65
N ARG A 48 12.73 4.45 2.35
CA ARG A 48 11.70 5.09 1.54
C ARG A 48 10.69 4.04 1.11
N VAL A 49 9.42 4.30 1.37
CA VAL A 49 8.29 3.50 0.92
C VAL A 49 7.57 4.27 -0.16
N LEU A 50 7.46 3.67 -1.34
CA LEU A 50 6.81 4.21 -2.53
C LEU A 50 5.51 3.43 -2.73
N VAL A 51 4.38 4.14 -2.83
CA VAL A 51 3.13 3.53 -3.29
C VAL A 51 3.13 3.60 -4.80
N LEU A 52 2.97 2.45 -5.47
CA LEU A 52 3.19 2.31 -6.89
C LEU A 52 1.95 1.79 -7.63
N ARG A 53 1.69 2.36 -8.80
CA ARG A 53 0.77 1.84 -9.82
C ARG A 53 1.39 0.64 -10.54
N SER A 54 2.65 0.74 -10.93
CA SER A 54 3.43 -0.35 -11.52
C SER A 54 4.81 -0.40 -10.89
N ASP A 55 5.35 -1.61 -10.74
CA ASP A 55 6.70 -1.82 -10.22
C ASP A 55 7.76 -1.89 -11.32
N ALA A 56 7.40 -1.93 -12.61
CA ALA A 56 8.33 -2.15 -13.72
C ALA A 56 9.47 -1.12 -13.79
N ASN A 57 9.14 0.17 -13.72
CA ASN A 57 10.15 1.24 -13.71
C ASN A 57 10.99 1.22 -12.42
N SER A 58 10.35 0.88 -11.29
CA SER A 58 11.08 0.71 -10.02
C SER A 58 12.06 -0.45 -10.09
N GLN A 59 11.68 -1.60 -10.65
CA GLN A 59 12.55 -2.78 -10.75
C GLN A 59 13.72 -2.60 -11.71
N SER A 60 13.53 -1.86 -12.80
CA SER A 60 14.56 -1.62 -13.81
C SER A 60 15.52 -0.48 -13.46
N ALA A 61 15.09 0.47 -12.63
CA ALA A 61 15.92 1.60 -12.24
C ALA A 61 17.09 1.20 -11.33
N ASP A 62 18.21 1.90 -11.50
CA ASP A 62 19.37 1.80 -10.61
C ASP A 62 19.16 2.57 -9.30
N PHE A 63 20.01 2.28 -8.32
CA PHE A 63 19.94 2.87 -6.98
C PHE A 63 20.07 4.38 -6.98
N TYR A 64 21.05 4.94 -7.71
CA TYR A 64 21.37 6.35 -7.65
C TYR A 64 20.29 7.20 -8.33
N SER A 65 19.73 6.70 -9.42
CA SER A 65 18.59 7.32 -10.08
C SER A 65 17.39 7.42 -9.14
N LEU A 66 17.04 6.35 -8.43
CA LEU A 66 15.93 6.36 -7.47
C LEU A 66 16.24 7.21 -6.22
N GLN A 67 17.46 7.16 -5.69
CA GLN A 67 17.86 7.94 -4.54
C GLN A 67 17.71 9.44 -4.81
N ASN A 68 18.22 9.90 -5.96
CA ASN A 68 18.28 11.31 -6.32
C ASN A 68 16.96 11.84 -6.88
N ASN A 69 16.29 11.10 -7.78
CA ASN A 69 15.17 11.61 -8.56
C ASN A 69 14.05 10.56 -8.77
N ALA A 70 13.64 9.85 -7.71
CA ALA A 70 12.59 8.82 -7.79
C ALA A 70 11.34 9.27 -8.58
N SER A 71 10.81 10.48 -8.33
CA SER A 71 9.61 10.96 -9.02
C SER A 71 9.78 11.09 -10.53
N THR A 72 10.96 11.48 -11.00
CA THR A 72 11.25 11.59 -12.44
C THR A 72 11.45 10.22 -13.07
N VAL A 73 12.16 9.33 -12.38
CA VAL A 73 12.45 7.97 -12.85
C VAL A 73 11.19 7.12 -12.93
N LEU A 74 10.30 7.26 -11.95
CA LEU A 74 9.06 6.49 -11.85
C LEU A 74 7.89 7.18 -12.57
N GLY A 75 7.94 8.49 -12.78
CA GLY A 75 6.92 9.24 -13.50
C GLY A 75 5.52 9.01 -12.91
N GLY A 76 4.58 8.60 -13.76
CA GLY A 76 3.20 8.30 -13.37
C GLY A 76 2.99 7.00 -12.57
N ASP A 77 4.06 6.22 -12.37
CA ASP A 77 3.97 4.98 -11.61
C ASP A 77 4.04 5.20 -10.10
N VAL A 78 4.61 6.31 -9.63
CA VAL A 78 4.62 6.63 -8.19
C VAL A 78 3.38 7.45 -7.82
N LEU A 79 2.62 6.95 -6.86
CA LEU A 79 1.37 7.56 -6.37
C LEU A 79 1.58 8.32 -5.06
N ASP A 80 2.43 7.78 -4.19
CA ASP A 80 2.80 8.41 -2.92
C ASP A 80 4.21 8.00 -2.50
N THR A 81 4.85 8.80 -1.64
CA THR A 81 6.19 8.53 -1.12
C THR A 81 6.28 8.94 0.34
N GLN A 82 6.67 8.00 1.18
CA GLN A 82 6.93 8.22 2.60
C GLN A 82 8.35 7.78 2.95
N GLN A 83 9.01 8.45 3.90
CA GLN A 83 10.37 8.09 4.32
C GLN A 83 10.52 8.14 5.83
N ARG A 84 11.41 7.29 6.36
CA ARG A 84 11.82 7.27 7.77
C ARG A 84 13.32 7.03 7.88
N PHE A 85 13.91 7.57 8.93
CA PHE A 85 15.26 7.22 9.34
C PHE A 85 15.17 6.20 10.48
N LEU A 86 15.86 5.08 10.34
CA LEU A 86 16.04 4.11 11.42
C LEU A 86 17.42 4.35 12.02
N THR A 87 17.47 4.51 13.34
CA THR A 87 18.71 4.76 14.09
C THR A 87 18.88 3.73 15.19
N THR A 88 20.04 3.67 15.83
CA THR A 88 20.25 2.79 16.99
C THR A 88 19.32 3.11 18.16
N GLN A 89 18.91 4.38 18.30
CA GLN A 89 17.96 4.82 19.32
C GLN A 89 16.49 4.59 18.92
N GLN A 90 16.21 4.58 17.62
CA GLN A 90 14.88 4.35 17.04
C GLN A 90 14.99 3.32 15.92
N PRO A 91 15.27 2.04 16.27
CA PRO A 91 15.51 1.01 15.27
C PRO A 91 14.21 0.57 14.57
N GLN A 92 13.06 0.84 15.18
CA GLN A 92 11.75 0.48 14.64
C GLN A 92 10.90 1.74 14.39
N GLN A 93 10.23 1.77 13.25
CA GLN A 93 9.25 2.78 12.86
C GLN A 93 8.07 2.12 12.17
N VAL A 94 6.87 2.67 12.36
CA VAL A 94 5.67 2.22 11.66
C VAL A 94 5.28 3.28 10.64
N ILE A 95 4.96 2.84 9.41
CA ILE A 95 4.39 3.66 8.36
C ILE A 95 3.10 2.99 7.89
N ASN A 96 2.09 3.77 7.57
CA ASN A 96 0.82 3.33 7.02
C ASN A 96 0.32 4.32 5.97
N GLY A 97 -0.64 3.85 5.18
CA GLY A 97 -1.28 4.67 4.16
C GLY A 97 -2.64 4.12 3.74
N ASN A 98 -3.45 5.02 3.17
CA ASN A 98 -4.73 4.74 2.54
C ASN A 98 -4.55 4.97 1.04
N PRO A 99 -4.16 3.94 0.27
CA PRO A 99 -3.82 4.13 -1.12
C PRO A 99 -5.07 4.38 -1.98
N SER A 100 -4.87 4.88 -3.21
CA SER A 100 -5.94 4.95 -4.21
C SER A 100 -6.22 3.56 -4.83
N LEU A 101 -7.30 3.44 -5.61
CA LEU A 101 -7.64 2.20 -6.34
C LEU A 101 -6.59 1.79 -7.37
N ASP A 102 -5.76 2.75 -7.80
CA ASP A 102 -4.70 2.54 -8.79
C ASP A 102 -3.41 1.98 -8.17
N ALA A 103 -3.35 1.83 -6.85
CA ALA A 103 -2.17 1.33 -6.17
C ALA A 103 -2.15 -0.21 -6.16
N HIS A 104 -1.05 -0.77 -6.65
CA HIS A 104 -0.89 -2.21 -6.80
C HIS A 104 0.35 -2.74 -6.08
N TYR A 105 1.33 -1.88 -5.77
CA TYR A 105 2.57 -2.29 -5.12
C TYR A 105 3.06 -1.27 -4.11
N LEU A 106 3.82 -1.75 -3.13
CA LEU A 106 4.71 -0.95 -2.28
C LEU A 106 6.16 -1.25 -2.67
N GLY A 107 6.90 -0.23 -3.11
CA GLY A 107 8.34 -0.31 -3.29
C GLY A 107 9.05 0.18 -2.03
N VAL A 108 9.81 -0.68 -1.35
CA VAL A 108 10.62 -0.28 -0.19
C VAL A 108 12.09 -0.23 -0.58
N ILE A 109 12.71 0.92 -0.38
CA ILE A 109 14.10 1.20 -0.70
C ILE A 109 14.83 1.55 0.59
N ALA A 110 15.96 0.90 0.84
CA ALA A 110 16.87 1.24 1.92
C ALA A 110 18.17 1.84 1.36
N GLU A 111 18.45 3.07 1.75
CA GLU A 111 19.62 3.81 1.30
C GLU A 111 20.84 3.44 2.17
N TYR A 112 21.37 2.24 1.96
CA TYR A 112 22.63 1.80 2.57
C TYR A 112 23.81 2.66 2.10
N ALA A 113 24.79 2.87 2.99
CA ALA A 113 26.05 3.54 2.65
C ALA A 113 26.83 2.76 1.58
N ASN A 114 26.76 1.43 1.61
CA ASN A 114 27.29 0.54 0.60
C ASN A 114 26.24 -0.51 0.20
N ILE A 115 25.82 -0.48 -1.06
CA ILE A 115 24.79 -1.37 -1.61
C ILE A 115 25.35 -2.66 -2.21
N ASN A 116 26.68 -2.78 -2.34
CA ASN A 116 27.30 -3.92 -3.02
C ASN A 116 27.02 -5.22 -2.27
N GLY A 117 26.42 -6.18 -2.99
CA GLY A 117 26.03 -7.48 -2.42
C GLY A 117 24.85 -7.42 -1.44
N LYS A 118 24.11 -6.30 -1.36
CA LYS A 118 22.94 -6.15 -0.49
C LYS A 118 21.65 -6.00 -1.29
N THR A 119 20.57 -6.59 -0.78
CA THR A 119 19.21 -6.31 -1.25
C THR A 119 18.79 -4.94 -0.71
N TRP A 120 18.85 -3.89 -1.53
CA TRP A 120 18.49 -2.53 -1.11
C TRP A 120 17.06 -2.14 -1.50
N ARG A 121 16.37 -2.98 -2.29
CA ARG A 121 14.99 -2.78 -2.74
C ARG A 121 14.19 -4.06 -2.59
N VAL A 122 12.96 -3.93 -2.11
CA VAL A 122 11.94 -5.01 -2.14
C VAL A 122 10.64 -4.44 -2.69
N ILE A 123 9.88 -5.28 -3.40
CA ILE A 123 8.54 -4.94 -3.88
C ILE A 123 7.54 -5.82 -3.13
N VAL A 124 6.50 -5.21 -2.59
CA VAL A 124 5.41 -5.90 -1.88
C VAL A 124 4.11 -5.65 -2.65
N PRO A 125 3.45 -6.69 -3.20
CA PRO A 125 2.18 -6.51 -3.86
C PRO A 125 1.10 -6.11 -2.84
N LEU A 126 0.26 -5.14 -3.20
CA LEU A 126 -0.92 -4.78 -2.42
C LEU A 126 -2.06 -5.76 -2.77
N PRO A 127 -2.93 -6.10 -1.79
CA PRO A 127 -4.16 -6.84 -2.07
C PRO A 127 -5.02 -6.09 -3.09
N SER A 128 -5.73 -6.83 -3.94
CA SER A 128 -6.66 -6.23 -4.89
C SER A 128 -7.79 -5.50 -4.14
N PRO A 129 -8.32 -4.38 -4.68
CA PRO A 129 -9.43 -3.67 -4.06
C PRO A 129 -10.64 -4.58 -3.85
N THR A 130 -11.28 -4.46 -2.69
CA THR A 130 -12.46 -5.26 -2.34
C THR A 130 -13.72 -4.58 -2.88
N GLU A 131 -14.58 -5.36 -3.56
CA GLU A 131 -15.91 -4.89 -3.92
C GLU A 131 -16.83 -4.91 -2.70
N THR A 132 -17.15 -3.72 -2.20
CA THR A 132 -18.15 -3.53 -1.16
C THR A 132 -19.52 -3.33 -1.78
N ASN A 133 -20.51 -4.07 -1.29
CA ASN A 133 -21.90 -3.91 -1.68
C ASN A 133 -22.65 -3.23 -0.54
N PHE A 134 -23.37 -2.15 -0.83
CA PHE A 134 -24.04 -1.32 0.19
C PHE A 134 -25.13 -2.05 1.00
N TYR A 135 -25.67 -3.17 0.51
CA TYR A 135 -26.58 -4.03 1.30
C TYR A 135 -25.84 -4.89 2.34
N LYS A 136 -24.51 -5.01 2.24
CA LYS A 136 -23.65 -5.70 3.22
C LYS A 136 -23.08 -4.69 4.21
N PHE A 137 -23.96 -4.13 5.03
CA PHE A 137 -23.57 -3.23 6.14
C PHE A 137 -22.67 -3.92 7.21
N TRP A 138 -22.52 -5.25 7.13
CA TRP A 138 -21.62 -6.07 7.96
C TRP A 138 -20.33 -6.52 7.24
N GLN A 139 -19.99 -5.99 6.06
CA GLN A 139 -18.69 -6.28 5.46
C GLN A 139 -17.62 -5.47 6.20
N PHE A 140 -17.03 -6.09 7.22
CA PHE A 140 -15.90 -5.57 7.99
C PHE A 140 -14.76 -5.17 7.06
N SER A 141 -14.02 -4.13 7.47
CA SER A 141 -13.01 -3.39 6.70
C SER A 141 -12.16 -4.26 5.76
N PRO A 142 -11.83 -3.79 4.54
CA PRO A 142 -10.97 -4.52 3.62
C PRO A 142 -9.69 -4.97 4.31
N ASP A 143 -9.25 -6.21 4.06
CA ASP A 143 -8.02 -6.78 4.60
C ASP A 143 -6.87 -5.79 4.40
N ALA A 144 -6.37 -5.23 5.51
CA ALA A 144 -5.25 -4.33 5.46
C ALA A 144 -3.96 -5.15 5.32
N LEU A 145 -3.08 -4.74 4.42
CA LEU A 145 -1.75 -5.36 4.31
C LEU A 145 -0.94 -4.97 5.56
N HIS A 146 -0.63 -5.95 6.41
CA HIS A 146 0.31 -5.80 7.50
C HIS A 146 1.63 -6.49 7.14
N GLY A 147 2.72 -5.74 7.06
CA GLY A 147 4.03 -6.29 6.70
C GLY A 147 5.15 -5.80 7.62
N ARG A 148 6.24 -6.55 7.66
CA ARG A 148 7.48 -6.14 8.31
C ARG A 148 8.64 -6.16 7.33
N VAL A 149 9.39 -5.07 7.28
CA VAL A 149 10.63 -4.98 6.52
C VAL A 149 11.77 -4.71 7.48
N THR A 150 12.76 -5.60 7.51
CA THR A 150 13.94 -5.46 8.37
C THR A 150 15.16 -5.19 7.53
N ALA A 151 15.81 -4.05 7.76
CA ALA A 151 17.13 -3.72 7.26
C ALA A 151 18.18 -4.44 8.10
N THR A 152 18.97 -5.30 7.47
CA THR A 152 20.09 -6.02 8.10
C THR A 152 21.42 -5.58 7.50
N SER A 153 22.54 -6.11 8.00
CA SER A 153 23.84 -5.96 7.36
C SER A 153 23.94 -6.63 5.98
N ALA A 154 23.08 -7.61 5.67
CA ALA A 154 23.03 -8.29 4.36
C ALA A 154 22.03 -7.64 3.37
N GLY A 155 21.19 -6.72 3.83
CA GLY A 155 20.14 -6.09 3.03
C GLY A 155 18.77 -6.16 3.70
N LEU A 156 17.75 -5.78 2.93
CA LEU A 156 16.35 -5.82 3.30
C LEU A 156 15.82 -7.25 3.28
N HIS A 157 15.11 -7.61 4.33
CA HIS A 157 14.33 -8.83 4.43
C HIS A 157 12.86 -8.47 4.69
N LEU A 158 11.98 -8.97 3.83
CA LEU A 158 10.54 -8.94 4.05
C LEU A 158 10.17 -10.15 4.92
N THR A 159 9.43 -9.92 5.99
CA THR A 159 8.80 -10.97 6.78
C THR A 159 7.30 -10.76 6.66
N ALA A 160 6.60 -11.79 6.17
CA ALA A 160 5.15 -11.82 6.26
C ALA A 160 4.78 -11.80 7.74
N ASN A 161 3.86 -10.93 8.14
CA ASN A 161 3.19 -11.15 9.41
C ASN A 161 2.24 -12.32 9.14
N ASP A 162 2.65 -13.53 9.53
CA ASP A 162 1.68 -14.60 9.78
C ASP A 162 0.90 -14.16 11.02
N ASP A 163 -0.39 -13.86 10.82
CA ASP A 163 -1.34 -13.62 11.91
C ASP A 163 -1.46 -14.85 12.84
#